data_AF-A0A0M8MC27-F1
#
_entry.id   AF-A0A0M8MC27-F1
#
_cell.length_a   1.000
_cell.length_b   1.000
_cell.length_c   1.000
_cell.angle_alpha   90.00
_cell.angle_beta   90.00
_cell.angle_gamma   90.00
#
_symmetry.space_group_name_H-M   'P 1'
#
loop_
_entity.id
_entity.type
_entity.pdbx_description
1 polymer ?
#
loop_
_entity_poly.entity_id
_entity_poly.type
_entity_poly.pdbx_seq_one_letter_code
_entity_poly.pdbx_strand_id
1 'polypeptide(L)'
;MESIATKKQITDTFNEVREYSFKQKREDVVNSLLDQILELQNIIRNKTVFLEGLYPKFEKITWLNADDIDDETLRIINDIISTTRDISRSLTIQYVFFNNKYRKFASGALKEFKVSLDDIKEITDDIEDVFFKLPKDDRFQKANDRIQSL
;
A
#
# COMPACT_ATOMS: atom_id res chain seq x y z
N MET A 1 -66.09 9.52 25.62
CA MET A 1 -65.14 10.20 24.71
C MET A 1 -63.69 9.97 25.12
N GLU A 2 -63.35 9.96 26.42
CA GLU A 2 -61.97 9.68 26.90
C GLU A 2 -61.40 8.34 26.43
N SER A 3 -62.16 7.23 26.50
CA SER A 3 -61.68 5.89 26.09
C SER A 3 -61.21 5.81 24.62
N ILE A 4 -61.85 6.56 23.72
CA ILE A 4 -61.49 6.58 22.29
C ILE A 4 -60.20 7.37 22.08
N ALA A 5 -60.03 8.48 22.81
CA ALA A 5 -58.81 9.28 22.78
C ALA A 5 -57.62 8.51 23.36
N THR A 6 -57.80 7.83 24.49
CA THR A 6 -56.76 6.98 25.11
C THR A 6 -56.35 5.82 24.19
N LYS A 7 -57.32 5.15 23.55
CA LYS A 7 -57.03 4.05 22.61
C LYS A 7 -56.26 4.55 21.38
N LYS A 8 -56.61 5.72 20.85
CA LYS A 8 -55.89 6.35 19.74
C LYS A 8 -54.44 6.65 20.13
N GLN A 9 -54.23 7.29 21.28
CA GLN A 9 -52.91 7.64 21.76
C GLN A 9 -52.01 6.42 21.97
N ILE A 10 -52.55 5.33 22.56
CA ILE A 10 -51.83 4.05 22.71
C ILE A 10 -51.48 3.44 21.35
N THR A 11 -52.40 3.51 20.37
CA THR A 11 -52.18 2.96 19.04
C THR A 11 -51.12 3.75 18.27
N ASP A 12 -51.13 5.08 18.39
CA ASP A 12 -50.14 5.96 17.78
C ASP A 12 -48.75 5.68 18.37
N THR A 13 -48.63 5.59 19.71
CA THR A 13 -47.38 5.22 20.37
C THR A 13 -46.91 3.81 19.98
N PHE A 14 -47.82 2.83 19.90
CA PHE A 14 -47.48 1.47 19.46
C PHE A 14 -46.90 1.47 18.03
N ASN A 15 -47.52 2.21 17.12
CA ASN A 15 -47.05 2.31 15.73
C ASN A 15 -45.67 2.98 15.66
N GLU A 16 -45.44 4.03 16.44
CA GLU A 16 -44.17 4.74 16.50
C GLU A 16 -43.04 3.88 17.04
N VAL A 17 -43.28 3.14 18.14
CA VAL A 17 -42.33 2.17 18.71
C VAL A 17 -42.05 1.03 17.72
N ARG A 18 -43.10 0.54 17.03
CA ARG A 18 -42.97 -0.52 16.04
C ARG A 18 -42.16 -0.07 14.83
N GLU A 19 -42.42 1.12 14.29
CA GLU A 19 -41.65 1.69 13.19
C GLU A 19 -40.19 1.92 13.58
N TYR A 20 -39.92 2.45 14.78
CA TYR A 20 -38.56 2.62 15.27
C TYR A 20 -37.83 1.28 15.41
N SER A 21 -38.50 0.24 15.94
CA SER A 21 -37.94 -1.11 16.01
C SER A 21 -37.64 -1.70 14.63
N PHE A 22 -38.47 -1.44 13.62
CA PHE A 22 -38.21 -1.87 12.25
C PHE A 22 -37.06 -1.09 11.60
N LYS A 23 -36.97 0.23 11.82
CA LYS A 23 -35.86 1.06 11.33
C LYS A 23 -34.52 0.66 11.93
N GLN A 24 -34.48 0.33 13.23
CA GLN A 24 -33.26 -0.15 13.88
C GLN A 24 -32.78 -1.51 13.36
N LYS A 25 -33.68 -2.31 12.76
CA LYS A 25 -33.30 -3.57 12.10
C LYS A 25 -32.76 -3.37 10.68
N ARG A 26 -32.82 -2.16 10.12
CA ARG A 26 -32.17 -1.84 8.84
C ARG A 26 -30.71 -1.48 9.10
N GLU A 27 -29.85 -2.48 8.99
CA GLU A 27 -28.39 -2.34 9.09
C GLU A 27 -27.75 -1.80 7.80
N ASP A 28 -28.53 -1.44 6.79
CA ASP A 28 -28.08 -1.06 5.44
C ASP A 28 -26.99 0.04 5.45
N VAL A 29 -27.10 1.02 6.35
CA VAL A 29 -26.12 2.11 6.49
C VAL A 29 -24.82 1.62 7.11
N VAL A 30 -24.91 0.75 8.13
CA VAL A 30 -23.72 0.17 8.79
C VAL A 30 -23.02 -0.78 7.84
N ASN A 31 -23.76 -1.62 7.12
CA ASN A 31 -23.23 -2.53 6.11
C ASN A 31 -22.53 -1.77 4.99
N SER A 32 -23.15 -0.71 4.46
CA SER A 32 -22.52 0.13 3.43
C SER A 32 -21.23 0.79 3.92
N LEU A 33 -21.17 1.23 5.18
CA LEU A 33 -19.94 1.77 5.76
C LEU A 33 -18.85 0.69 5.87
N LEU A 34 -19.20 -0.51 6.35
CA LEU A 34 -18.27 -1.63 6.47
C LEU A 34 -17.73 -2.05 5.11
N ASP A 35 -18.58 -2.08 4.09
CA ASP A 35 -18.20 -2.39 2.70
C ASP A 35 -17.18 -1.37 2.17
N GLN A 36 -17.41 -0.07 2.40
CA GLN A 36 -16.47 0.99 2.01
C GLN A 36 -15.12 0.85 2.73
N ILE A 37 -15.12 0.47 4.01
CA ILE A 37 -13.89 0.20 4.76
C ILE A 37 -13.14 -0.99 4.16
N LEU A 38 -13.85 -2.06 3.82
CA LEU A 38 -13.27 -3.25 3.19
C LEU A 38 -12.68 -2.91 1.81
N GLU A 39 -13.38 -2.11 1.01
CA GLU A 39 -12.90 -1.65 -0.29
C GLU A 39 -11.62 -0.82 -0.15
N LEU A 40 -11.58 0.13 0.79
CA LEU A 40 -10.36 0.90 1.08
C LEU A 40 -9.19 -0.01 1.46
N GLN A 41 -9.41 -0.97 2.37
CA GLN A 41 -8.36 -1.92 2.75
C GLN A 41 -7.88 -2.73 1.54
N ASN A 42 -8.79 -3.13 0.65
CA ASN A 42 -8.44 -3.88 -0.55
C ASN A 42 -7.61 -3.04 -1.53
N ILE A 43 -7.94 -1.77 -1.71
CA ILE A 43 -7.15 -0.83 -2.52
C ILE A 43 -5.71 -0.73 -1.99
N ILE A 44 -5.55 -0.62 -0.67
CA ILE A 44 -4.22 -0.56 -0.02
C ILE A 44 -3.47 -1.89 -0.19
N ARG A 45 -4.15 -3.03 0.00
CA ARG A 45 -3.56 -4.36 -0.19
C ARG A 45 -3.12 -4.62 -1.62
N ASN A 46 -3.92 -4.25 -2.62
CA ASN A 46 -3.55 -4.44 -4.03
C ASN A 46 -2.25 -3.69 -4.39
N LYS A 47 -2.08 -2.48 -3.83
CA LYS A 47 -0.83 -1.71 -4.00
C LYS A 47 0.34 -2.39 -3.29
N THR A 48 0.10 -2.92 -2.10
CA THR A 48 1.10 -3.66 -1.31
C THR A 48 1.58 -4.91 -2.05
N VAL A 49 0.64 -5.75 -2.52
CA VAL A 49 0.94 -6.97 -3.28
C VAL A 49 1.69 -6.67 -4.58
N PHE A 50 1.35 -5.56 -5.25
CA PHE A 50 2.09 -5.13 -6.43
C PHE A 50 3.57 -4.83 -6.10
N LEU A 51 3.84 -4.08 -5.03
CA LEU A 51 5.19 -3.76 -4.57
C LEU A 51 5.95 -5.02 -4.14
N GLU A 52 5.33 -5.87 -3.32
CA GLU A 52 5.89 -7.16 -2.91
C GLU A 52 6.23 -8.06 -4.11
N GLY A 53 5.43 -7.99 -5.19
CA GLY A 53 5.67 -8.71 -6.43
C GLY A 53 6.82 -8.16 -7.28
N LEU A 54 7.25 -6.91 -7.06
CA LEU A 54 8.42 -6.32 -7.72
C LEU A 54 9.72 -6.69 -7.01
N TYR A 55 9.71 -6.74 -5.67
CA TYR A 55 10.89 -6.99 -4.85
C TYR A 55 11.74 -8.19 -5.33
N PRO A 56 11.20 -9.43 -5.47
CA PRO A 56 12.01 -10.57 -5.89
C PRO A 56 12.48 -10.49 -7.35
N LYS A 57 11.87 -9.62 -8.18
CA LYS A 57 12.36 -9.36 -9.53
C LYS A 57 13.56 -8.42 -9.49
N PHE A 58 13.52 -7.43 -8.60
CA PHE A 58 14.58 -6.45 -8.40
C PHE A 58 15.80 -7.11 -7.76
N GLU A 59 15.58 -7.96 -6.76
CA GLU A 59 16.62 -8.81 -6.17
C GLU A 59 17.31 -9.68 -7.23
N LYS A 60 16.56 -10.28 -8.15
CA LYS A 60 17.19 -11.06 -9.25
C LYS A 60 18.00 -10.19 -10.20
N ILE A 61 17.61 -8.93 -10.41
CA ILE A 61 18.36 -7.99 -11.23
C ILE A 61 19.71 -7.69 -10.56
N THR A 62 19.78 -7.53 -9.24
CA THR A 62 21.06 -7.26 -8.55
C THR A 62 22.06 -8.42 -8.62
N TRP A 63 21.61 -9.64 -8.95
CA TRP A 63 22.49 -10.80 -9.12
C TRP A 63 23.11 -10.92 -10.51
N LEU A 64 22.73 -10.06 -11.45
CA LEU A 64 23.33 -10.06 -12.80
C LEU A 64 24.75 -9.53 -12.73
N ASN A 65 25.70 -10.22 -13.38
CA ASN A 65 27.07 -9.75 -13.49
C ASN A 65 27.11 -8.47 -14.33
N ALA A 66 27.61 -7.38 -13.75
CA ALA A 66 27.71 -6.09 -14.45
C ALA A 66 28.60 -6.15 -15.71
N ASP A 67 29.58 -7.05 -15.76
CA ASP A 67 30.51 -7.22 -16.89
C ASP A 67 29.84 -7.84 -18.13
N ASP A 68 28.69 -8.49 -17.97
CA ASP A 68 27.93 -9.14 -19.04
C ASP A 68 26.78 -8.26 -19.59
N ILE A 69 26.68 -7.01 -19.13
CA ILE A 69 25.55 -6.11 -19.44
C ILE A 69 26.00 -5.01 -20.40
N ASP A 70 25.29 -4.90 -21.52
CA ASP A 70 25.53 -3.86 -22.52
C ASP A 70 24.88 -2.51 -22.17
N ASP A 71 25.28 -1.45 -22.89
CA ASP A 71 24.78 -0.09 -22.69
C ASP A 71 23.25 0.02 -22.88
N GLU A 72 22.65 -0.79 -23.75
CA GLU A 72 21.20 -0.79 -23.97
C GLU A 72 20.46 -1.34 -22.74
N THR A 73 20.94 -2.45 -22.19
CA THR A 73 20.40 -3.06 -20.99
C THR A 73 20.61 -2.15 -19.77
N LEU A 74 21.76 -1.46 -19.66
CA LEU A 74 21.98 -0.45 -18.61
C LEU A 74 20.96 0.70 -18.71
N ARG A 75 20.60 1.15 -19.92
CA ARG A 75 19.54 2.17 -20.07
C ARG A 75 18.20 1.67 -19.57
N ILE A 76 17.83 0.43 -19.88
CA ILE A 76 16.60 -0.19 -19.38
C ILE A 76 16.60 -0.26 -17.85
N ILE A 77 17.72 -0.67 -17.24
CA ILE A 77 17.85 -0.70 -15.77
C ILE A 77 17.66 0.71 -15.18
N ASN A 78 18.26 1.74 -15.79
CA ASN A 78 18.08 3.12 -15.37
C ASN A 78 16.62 3.60 -15.50
N ASP A 79 15.92 3.18 -16.55
CA ASP A 79 14.49 3.48 -16.73
C ASP A 79 13.62 2.77 -15.68
N ILE A 80 13.96 1.53 -15.31
CA ILE A 80 13.32 0.80 -14.22
C ILE A 80 13.50 1.55 -12.90
N ILE A 81 14.73 1.97 -12.57
CA ILE A 81 15.03 2.75 -11.36
C ILE A 81 14.19 4.03 -11.35
N SER A 82 14.23 4.80 -12.43
CA SER A 82 13.55 6.10 -12.53
C SER A 82 12.03 5.94 -12.39
N THR A 83 11.44 5.00 -13.14
CA THR A 83 10.00 4.72 -13.08
C THR A 83 9.58 4.23 -11.70
N THR A 84 10.40 3.40 -11.05
CA THR A 84 10.08 2.87 -9.72
C THR A 84 10.14 3.96 -8.65
N ARG A 85 11.10 4.90 -8.75
CA ARG A 85 11.15 6.08 -7.87
C ARG A 85 9.91 6.94 -8.00
N ASP A 86 9.42 7.15 -9.22
CA ASP A 86 8.18 7.90 -9.46
C ASP A 86 6.95 7.20 -8.86
N ILE A 87 6.86 5.88 -9.05
CA ILE A 87 5.82 5.04 -8.42
C ILE A 87 5.91 5.15 -6.90
N SER A 88 7.08 4.93 -6.31
CA SER A 88 7.29 4.97 -4.86
C SER A 88 6.94 6.34 -4.28
N ARG A 89 7.30 7.43 -4.96
CA ARG A 89 6.93 8.79 -4.55
C ARG A 89 5.40 9.00 -4.56
N SER A 90 4.73 8.59 -5.63
CA SER A 90 3.27 8.69 -5.74
C SER A 90 2.56 7.88 -4.67
N LEU A 91 3.01 6.64 -4.43
CA LEU A 91 2.44 5.75 -3.44
C LEU A 91 2.75 6.21 -2.00
N THR A 92 3.90 6.82 -1.75
CA THR A 92 4.23 7.44 -0.46
C THR A 92 3.27 8.59 -0.13
N ILE A 93 2.94 9.45 -1.10
CA ILE A 93 1.95 10.52 -0.91
C ILE A 93 0.58 9.92 -0.57
N GLN A 94 0.17 8.87 -1.30
CA GLN A 94 -1.08 8.15 -1.01
C GLN A 94 -1.07 7.51 0.38
N TYR A 95 0.05 6.89 0.80
CA TYR A 95 0.22 6.34 2.13
C TYR A 95 0.03 7.41 3.20
N VAL A 96 0.68 8.57 3.08
CA VAL A 96 0.54 9.68 4.03
C VAL A 96 -0.93 10.12 4.13
N PHE A 97 -1.60 10.27 3.00
CA PHE A 97 -3.02 10.62 2.97
C PHE A 97 -3.89 9.56 3.68
N PHE A 98 -3.72 8.28 3.34
CA PHE A 98 -4.50 7.20 3.93
C PHE A 98 -4.21 7.02 5.42
N ASN A 99 -2.95 7.15 5.82
CA ASN A 99 -2.54 7.07 7.22
C ASN A 99 -3.12 8.23 8.06
N ASN A 100 -3.20 9.43 7.49
CA ASN A 100 -3.78 10.56 8.21
C ASN A 100 -5.31 10.45 8.35
N LYS A 101 -6.00 9.98 7.30
CA LYS A 101 -7.47 9.96 7.29
C LYS A 101 -8.11 8.66 7.79
N TYR A 102 -7.48 7.51 7.53
CA TYR A 102 -8.14 6.20 7.66
C TYR A 102 -7.37 5.20 8.51
N ARG A 103 -6.32 5.62 9.23
CA ARG A 103 -5.52 4.72 10.07
C ARG A 103 -6.33 3.89 11.06
N LYS A 104 -7.41 4.43 11.63
CA LYS A 104 -8.28 3.70 12.56
C LYS A 104 -9.00 2.51 11.92
N PHE A 105 -9.22 2.57 10.60
CA PHE A 105 -9.98 1.56 9.86
C PHE A 105 -9.09 0.62 9.04
N ALA A 106 -7.83 0.98 8.79
CA ALA A 106 -6.93 0.23 7.93
C ALA A 106 -5.49 0.12 8.49
N SER A 107 -5.31 0.15 9.82
CA SER A 107 -3.99 0.19 10.47
C SER A 107 -3.06 -0.95 10.04
N GLY A 108 -3.58 -2.18 9.96
CA GLY A 108 -2.82 -3.37 9.54
C GLY A 108 -2.34 -3.24 8.09
N ALA A 109 -3.27 -3.03 7.16
CA ALA A 109 -2.97 -2.85 5.74
C ALA A 109 -2.02 -1.67 5.48
N LEU A 110 -2.14 -0.57 6.24
CA LEU A 110 -1.23 0.57 6.12
C LEU A 110 0.18 0.27 6.64
N LYS A 111 0.31 -0.59 7.66
CA LYS A 111 1.63 -1.01 8.16
C LYS A 111 2.35 -1.84 7.10
N GLU A 112 1.67 -2.83 6.52
CA GLU A 112 2.19 -3.67 5.43
C GLU A 112 2.54 -2.82 4.21
N PHE A 113 1.67 -1.87 3.85
CA PHE A 113 1.92 -0.95 2.75
C PHE A 113 3.16 -0.07 2.98
N LYS A 114 3.39 0.42 4.21
CA LYS A 114 4.59 1.18 4.53
C LYS A 114 5.85 0.32 4.41
N VAL A 115 5.82 -0.91 4.92
CA VAL A 115 6.97 -1.83 4.85
C VAL A 115 7.33 -2.08 3.39
N SER A 116 6.37 -2.48 2.55
CA SER A 116 6.61 -2.71 1.12
C SER A 116 7.10 -1.47 0.36
N LEU A 117 6.71 -0.25 0.78
CA LEU A 117 7.24 1.00 0.21
C LEU A 117 8.71 1.23 0.58
N ASP A 118 9.06 0.98 1.84
CA ASP A 118 10.43 1.11 2.34
C ASP A 118 11.32 0.05 1.66
N ASP A 119 10.87 -1.21 1.56
CA ASP A 119 11.58 -2.31 0.89
C ASP A 119 11.83 -2.02 -0.60
N ILE A 120 10.81 -1.53 -1.33
CA ILE A 120 10.98 -1.20 -2.75
C ILE A 120 11.93 -0.04 -2.96
N LYS A 121 11.95 0.94 -2.05
CA LYS A 121 12.89 2.03 -2.13
C LYS A 121 14.33 1.53 -1.93
N GLU A 122 14.54 0.69 -0.91
CA GLU A 122 15.85 0.10 -0.60
C GLU A 122 16.38 -0.72 -1.78
N ILE A 123 15.62 -1.70 -2.27
CA ILE A 123 16.11 -2.55 -3.38
C ILE A 123 16.28 -1.76 -4.69
N THR A 124 15.56 -0.65 -4.89
CA THR A 124 15.80 0.25 -6.03
C THR A 124 17.15 0.96 -5.90
N ASP A 125 17.48 1.42 -4.68
CA ASP A 125 18.76 2.04 -4.40
C ASP A 125 19.90 1.02 -4.51
N ASP A 126 19.68 -0.24 -4.12
CA ASP A 126 20.63 -1.35 -4.30
C ASP A 126 20.93 -1.63 -5.78
N ILE A 127 19.90 -1.67 -6.65
CA ILE A 127 20.11 -1.81 -8.10
C ILE A 127 20.96 -0.65 -8.62
N GLU A 128 20.67 0.59 -8.21
CA GLU A 128 21.46 1.74 -8.63
C GLU A 128 22.91 1.64 -8.17
N ASP A 129 23.12 1.16 -6.94
CA ASP A 129 24.44 0.98 -6.37
C ASP A 129 25.24 -0.08 -7.13
N VAL A 130 24.65 -1.25 -7.39
CA VAL A 130 25.29 -2.36 -8.11
C VAL A 130 25.69 -1.96 -9.53
N PHE A 131 24.82 -1.30 -10.29
CA PHE A 131 25.07 -1.06 -11.71
C PHE A 131 25.69 0.30 -12.03
N PHE A 132 25.50 1.32 -11.19
CA PHE A 132 25.91 2.69 -11.54
C PHE A 132 26.82 3.37 -10.54
N LYS A 133 26.73 3.05 -9.24
CA LYS A 133 27.57 3.73 -8.21
C LYS A 133 28.84 2.95 -7.88
N LEU A 134 28.72 1.72 -7.39
CA LEU A 134 29.85 0.91 -6.92
C LEU A 134 30.88 0.62 -8.03
N PRO A 135 30.49 0.32 -9.29
CA PRO A 135 31.46 0.15 -10.36
C PRO A 135 32.35 1.39 -10.58
N LYS A 136 31.85 2.59 -10.24
CA LYS A 136 32.56 3.86 -10.41
C LYS A 136 33.24 4.36 -9.12
N ASP A 137 33.13 3.63 -8.02
CA ASP A 137 33.74 4.02 -6.74
C ASP A 137 35.18 3.47 -6.63
N ASP A 138 36.16 4.38 -6.61
CA ASP A 138 37.58 4.05 -6.52
C ASP A 138 37.96 3.21 -5.29
N ARG A 139 37.29 3.41 -4.15
CA ARG A 139 37.59 2.65 -2.93
C ARG A 139 37.05 1.24 -3.05
N PHE A 140 35.86 1.10 -3.63
CA PHE A 140 35.27 -0.20 -3.91
C PHE A 140 36.14 -1.00 -4.88
N GLN A 141 36.58 -0.39 -5.99
CA GLN A 141 37.46 -1.05 -6.96
C GLN A 141 38.78 -1.51 -6.32
N LYS A 142 39.44 -0.64 -5.54
CA LYS A 142 40.67 -1.01 -4.82
C LYS A 142 40.48 -2.15 -3.82
N ALA A 143 39.33 -2.18 -3.14
CA ALA A 143 39.01 -3.25 -2.21
C ALA A 143 38.75 -4.56 -2.95
N ASN A 144 38.03 -4.50 -4.07
CA ASN A 144 37.73 -5.65 -4.93
C ASN A 144 39.02 -6.27 -5.50
N ASP A 145 39.93 -5.46 -6.06
CA ASP A 145 41.24 -5.90 -6.55
C ASP A 145 42.06 -6.60 -5.47
N ARG A 146 42.00 -6.08 -4.24
CA ARG A 146 42.73 -6.64 -3.10
C ARG A 146 42.14 -7.99 -2.66
N ILE A 147 40.82 -8.17 -2.75
CA ILE A 147 40.17 -9.43 -2.41
C ILE A 147 40.46 -10.48 -3.49
N GLN A 148 40.41 -10.10 -4.77
CA GLN A 148 40.69 -11.01 -5.89
C GLN A 148 42.16 -11.45 -5.97
N SER A 149 43.07 -10.73 -5.31
CA SER A 149 44.49 -11.06 -5.25
C SER A 149 44.91 -11.90 -4.03
N LEU A 150 43.97 -12.24 -3.13
CA LEU A 150 44.16 -13.19 -2.02
C LEU A 150 43.90 -14.63 -2.46
#